data_AF-I6SF57-F1
#
_entry.id   AF-I6SF57-F1
#
_cell.length_a   1.000
_cell.length_b   1.000
_cell.length_c   1.000
_cell.angle_alpha   90.00
_cell.angle_beta   90.00
_cell.angle_gamma   90.00
#
_symmetry.space_group_name_H-M   'P 1'
#
loop_
_entity.id
_entity.type
_entity.pdbx_description
1 polymer ?
#
loop_
_entity_poly.entity_id
_entity_poly.type
_entity_poly.pdbx_seq_one_letter_code
_entity_poly.pdbx_strand_id
1 'polypeptide(L)'
;MAEHDTSLPSVTTESFDGVQSSSGAHNILILGSDTRGEDAGRADTIMVLQLDGPAHKPKLISFMRDSFVAIPGVGQNKINAAYAYGGADLVRQTIKENFGLDCQYYAKVDFKSFEKVVDALFMNGIKIDAEKDLNLDGVDIKKGVQKMDGHTLLQYARFRKDEEGDFGRVRRQQQVMNTIFSQLKNPLNLIRAPYAAGKAIGYTSTDVSSFFIIKNLLSIARGVGGVDRLSVPVEGSWNFGNSSYAGSILVIDNDANRAAISDFLSK
;
A
#
# COMPACT_ATOMS: atom_id res chain seq x y z
N MET A 1 16.57 3.22 -21.03
CA MET A 1 16.31 4.65 -21.33
C MET A 1 15.46 5.38 -20.27
N ALA A 2 15.22 4.79 -19.09
CA ALA A 2 14.72 5.50 -17.91
C ALA A 2 15.85 5.89 -16.93
N GLU A 3 17.08 5.41 -17.15
CA GLU A 3 18.27 5.69 -16.32
C GLU A 3 18.78 7.14 -16.38
N HIS A 4 18.22 8.00 -17.24
CA HIS A 4 18.69 9.37 -17.44
C HIS A 4 17.60 10.43 -17.20
N ASP A 5 16.52 10.11 -16.49
CA ASP A 5 15.60 11.14 -16.00
C ASP A 5 16.15 11.73 -14.68
N THR A 6 16.86 12.85 -14.79
CA THR A 6 17.48 13.58 -13.66
C THR A 6 16.49 14.41 -12.85
N SER A 7 15.17 14.32 -13.13
CA SER A 7 14.15 15.13 -12.46
C SER A 7 13.83 14.70 -11.01
N LEU A 8 14.42 13.60 -10.53
CA LEU A 8 14.29 13.12 -9.15
C LEU A 8 15.61 12.55 -8.60
N PRO A 9 15.85 12.66 -7.29
CA PRO A 9 16.98 12.00 -6.65
C PRO A 9 16.90 10.48 -6.84
N SER A 10 18.07 9.83 -6.96
CA SER A 10 18.19 8.38 -7.03
C SER A 10 17.46 7.74 -5.84
N VAL A 11 16.39 6.99 -6.12
CA VAL A 11 15.63 6.31 -5.08
C VAL A 11 16.51 5.20 -4.51
N THR A 12 16.97 5.38 -3.28
CA THR A 12 17.86 4.41 -2.64
C THR A 12 17.03 3.24 -2.10
N THR A 13 17.40 2.02 -2.47
CA THR A 13 16.82 0.80 -1.91
C THR A 13 17.21 0.71 -0.43
N GLU A 14 16.24 0.45 0.43
CA GLU A 14 16.43 0.22 1.85
C GLU A 14 16.88 -1.22 2.08
N SER A 15 17.59 -1.45 3.20
CA SER A 15 17.83 -2.81 3.66
C SER A 15 16.49 -3.47 3.99
N PHE A 16 16.25 -4.67 3.47
CA PHE A 16 15.02 -5.41 3.67
C PHE A 16 15.31 -6.92 3.67
N ASP A 17 15.16 -7.55 4.83
CA ASP A 17 15.44 -8.97 5.02
C ASP A 17 14.18 -9.79 4.74
N GLY A 18 13.76 -9.76 3.47
CA GLY A 18 12.55 -10.39 2.98
C GLY A 18 12.47 -11.89 3.32
N VAL A 19 11.31 -12.32 3.81
CA VAL A 19 11.03 -13.73 4.15
C VAL A 19 9.91 -14.25 3.25
N GLN A 20 10.18 -15.34 2.54
CA GLN A 20 9.16 -15.99 1.72
C GLN A 20 8.12 -16.66 2.62
N SER A 21 6.84 -16.53 2.25
CA SER A 21 5.73 -17.21 2.93
C SER A 21 5.91 -18.74 2.86
N SER A 22 5.56 -19.43 3.95
CA SER A 22 5.56 -20.90 3.99
C SER A 22 4.60 -21.55 2.98
N SER A 23 3.57 -20.82 2.55
CA SER A 23 2.65 -21.23 1.49
C SER A 23 3.22 -21.11 0.07
N GLY A 24 4.44 -20.57 -0.08
CA GLY A 24 5.04 -20.24 -1.37
C GLY A 24 4.55 -18.91 -1.96
N ALA A 25 3.55 -18.26 -1.34
CA ALA A 25 2.99 -17.00 -1.79
C ALA A 25 4.02 -15.85 -1.74
N HIS A 26 3.88 -14.91 -2.68
CA HIS A 26 4.68 -13.71 -2.73
C HIS A 26 3.94 -12.57 -2.04
N ASN A 27 4.36 -12.23 -0.82
CA ASN A 27 3.82 -11.12 -0.06
C ASN A 27 4.70 -9.88 -0.26
N ILE A 28 4.13 -8.83 -0.85
CA ILE A 28 4.81 -7.56 -1.13
C ILE A 28 4.26 -6.49 -0.19
N LEU A 29 5.12 -5.96 0.68
CA LEU A 29 4.81 -4.86 1.59
C LEU A 29 4.80 -3.54 0.81
N ILE A 30 3.65 -2.89 0.70
CA ILE A 30 3.49 -1.60 0.03
C ILE A 30 3.43 -0.50 1.09
N LEU A 31 4.36 0.44 1.00
CA LEU A 31 4.48 1.58 1.92
C LEU A 31 4.24 2.89 1.18
N GLY A 32 3.31 3.69 1.68
CA GLY A 32 3.10 5.06 1.23
C GLY A 32 3.54 6.03 2.32
N SER A 33 4.40 6.99 1.99
CA SER A 33 4.94 7.95 2.96
C SER A 33 4.93 9.38 2.41
N ASP A 34 4.63 10.35 3.27
CA ASP A 34 4.78 11.79 2.99
C ASP A 34 6.22 12.24 3.30
N THR A 35 7.20 11.46 2.83
CA THR A 35 8.60 11.74 3.13
C THR A 35 9.14 12.73 2.11
N ARG A 36 9.66 13.87 2.56
CA ARG A 36 10.30 14.88 1.71
C ARG A 36 11.81 14.84 1.98
N GLY A 37 12.58 14.12 1.16
CA GLY A 37 14.05 14.07 1.29
C GLY A 37 14.54 13.01 2.27
N GLU A 38 15.57 13.33 3.07
CA GLU A 38 16.28 12.39 3.96
C GLU A 38 15.61 12.13 5.32
N ASP A 39 14.51 12.81 5.65
CA ASP A 39 13.81 12.58 6.92
C ASP A 39 13.22 11.16 6.95
N ALA A 40 13.33 10.47 8.09
CA ALA A 40 12.57 9.24 8.31
C ALA A 40 11.10 9.61 8.52
N GLY A 41 10.35 9.77 7.42
CA GLY A 41 8.90 10.00 7.45
C GLY A 41 8.14 8.87 8.14
N ARG A 42 6.82 9.00 8.30
CA ARG A 42 5.95 7.90 8.75
C ARG A 42 5.28 7.23 7.54
N ALA A 43 5.02 5.94 7.64
CA ALA A 43 4.22 5.22 6.65
C ALA A 43 2.72 5.43 6.91
N ASP A 44 2.08 6.32 6.15
CA ASP A 44 0.64 6.60 6.27
C ASP A 44 -0.24 5.57 5.54
N THR A 45 0.38 4.81 4.64
CA THR A 45 -0.20 3.64 3.97
C THR A 45 0.69 2.44 4.24
N ILE A 46 0.09 1.38 4.79
CA ILE A 46 0.76 0.09 5.02
C ILE A 46 -0.17 -0.97 4.47
N MET A 47 0.26 -1.65 3.40
CA MET A 47 -0.50 -2.74 2.80
C MET A 47 0.37 -3.93 2.51
N VAL A 48 -0.21 -5.12 2.45
CA VAL A 48 0.44 -6.31 1.93
C VAL A 48 -0.37 -6.83 0.75
N LEU A 49 0.26 -6.88 -0.42
CA LEU A 49 -0.27 -7.53 -1.60
C LEU A 49 0.27 -8.96 -1.65
N GLN A 50 -0.61 -9.95 -1.59
CA GLN A 50 -0.26 -11.33 -1.82
C GLN A 50 -0.50 -11.70 -3.29
N LEU A 51 0.49 -12.32 -3.92
CA LEU A 51 0.40 -12.95 -5.24
C LEU A 51 0.69 -14.45 -5.13
N ASP A 52 0.06 -15.23 -6.01
CA ASP A 52 0.20 -16.71 -6.09
C ASP A 52 0.04 -17.42 -4.72
N GLY A 53 -0.87 -16.91 -3.89
CA GLY A 53 -1.33 -17.61 -2.70
C GLY A 53 -2.24 -18.80 -3.02
N PRO A 54 -2.70 -19.54 -2.00
CA PRO A 54 -3.56 -20.72 -2.14
C PRO A 54 -4.82 -20.49 -3.00
N ALA A 55 -5.40 -19.29 -2.93
CA ALA A 55 -6.59 -18.90 -3.68
C ALA A 55 -6.34 -18.63 -5.18
N HIS A 56 -5.08 -18.61 -5.63
CA HIS A 56 -4.65 -18.23 -6.99
C HIS A 56 -5.16 -16.87 -7.49
N LYS A 57 -5.57 -15.99 -6.57
CA LYS A 57 -6.00 -14.62 -6.85
C LYS A 57 -5.19 -13.65 -6.00
N PRO A 58 -4.87 -12.45 -6.50
CA PRO A 58 -4.28 -11.40 -5.69
C PRO A 58 -5.20 -11.04 -4.53
N LYS A 59 -4.58 -10.82 -3.36
CA LYS A 59 -5.28 -10.37 -2.14
C LYS A 59 -4.56 -9.18 -1.55
N LEU A 60 -5.32 -8.21 -1.05
CA LEU A 60 -4.79 -6.98 -0.48
C LEU A 60 -5.21 -6.85 1.00
N ILE A 61 -4.23 -6.77 1.89
CA ILE A 61 -4.46 -6.46 3.31
C ILE A 61 -4.01 -5.02 3.55
N SER A 62 -4.86 -4.20 4.16
CA SER A 62 -4.53 -2.82 4.55
C SER A 62 -4.48 -2.69 6.06
N PHE A 63 -3.37 -2.20 6.59
CA PHE A 63 -3.19 -1.97 8.02
C PHE A 63 -3.44 -0.49 8.33
N MET A 64 -4.34 -0.22 9.27
CA MET A 64 -4.59 1.12 9.77
C MET A 64 -3.35 1.62 10.52
N ARG A 65 -2.90 2.82 10.18
CA ARG A 65 -1.60 3.36 10.67
C ARG A 65 -1.54 3.54 12.19
N ASP A 66 -2.70 3.74 12.82
CA ASP A 66 -2.84 4.05 14.24
C ASP A 66 -3.07 2.78 15.09
N SER A 67 -2.99 1.59 14.48
CA SER A 67 -3.00 0.28 15.17
C SER A 67 -1.87 0.23 16.20
N PHE A 68 -2.21 0.04 17.47
CA PHE A 68 -1.26 -0.02 18.57
C PHE A 68 -0.71 -1.44 18.71
N VAL A 69 0.57 -1.59 18.42
CA VAL A 69 1.22 -2.89 18.24
C VAL A 69 2.60 -2.91 18.89
N ALA A 70 3.11 -4.12 19.16
CA ALA A 70 4.48 -4.29 19.62
C ALA A 70 5.44 -4.09 18.45
N ILE A 71 6.37 -3.14 18.54
CA ILE A 71 7.43 -2.91 17.56
C ILE A 71 8.73 -3.50 18.12
N PRO A 72 9.36 -4.47 17.44
CA PRO A 72 10.61 -5.08 17.89
C PRO A 72 11.70 -4.04 18.18
N GLY A 73 12.36 -4.15 19.34
CA GLY A 73 13.40 -3.21 19.77
C GLY A 73 12.93 -1.81 20.19
N VAL A 74 11.65 -1.48 20.06
CA VAL A 74 11.08 -0.16 20.40
C VAL A 74 10.03 -0.24 21.52
N GLY A 75 9.16 -1.26 21.48
CA GLY A 75 8.02 -1.41 22.40
C GLY A 75 6.69 -1.07 21.74
N GLN A 76 5.66 -0.81 22.56
CA GLN A 76 4.31 -0.55 22.06
C GLN A 76 4.19 0.84 21.43
N ASN A 77 3.76 0.91 20.17
CA ASN A 77 3.48 2.18 19.49
C ASN A 77 2.49 1.97 18.34
N LYS A 78 2.12 3.05 17.65
CA LYS A 78 1.40 2.98 16.39
C LYS A 78 2.24 2.26 15.34
N ILE A 79 1.63 1.36 14.57
CA ILE A 79 2.33 0.57 13.56
C ILE A 79 3.12 1.42 12.55
N ASN A 80 2.65 2.62 12.22
CA ASN A 80 3.39 3.51 11.32
C ASN A 80 4.69 4.08 11.90
N ALA A 81 4.85 4.07 13.21
CA ALA A 81 6.08 4.50 13.86
C ALA A 81 7.21 3.52 13.57
N ALA A 82 6.92 2.24 13.29
CA ALA A 82 7.94 1.24 12.95
C ALA A 82 8.80 1.70 11.75
N TYR A 83 8.17 2.32 10.74
CA TYR A 83 8.90 2.85 9.59
C TYR A 83 9.84 4.01 9.97
N ALA A 84 9.40 4.90 10.87
CA ALA A 84 10.25 6.00 11.33
C ALA A 84 11.44 5.52 12.18
N TYR A 85 11.30 4.39 12.89
CA TYR A 85 12.36 3.84 13.74
C TYR A 85 13.35 2.95 12.99
N GLY A 86 12.92 2.22 11.95
CA GLY A 86 13.77 1.21 11.32
C GLY A 86 13.41 0.90 9.87
N GLY A 87 12.76 1.83 9.17
CA GLY A 87 12.46 1.72 7.75
C GLY A 87 11.52 0.55 7.41
N ALA A 88 11.54 0.12 6.15
CA ALA A 88 10.68 -0.93 5.65
C ALA A 88 10.87 -2.27 6.39
N ASP A 89 12.11 -2.62 6.78
CA ASP A 89 12.37 -3.88 7.45
C ASP A 89 11.74 -3.96 8.85
N LEU A 90 11.80 -2.88 9.64
CA LEU A 90 11.15 -2.88 10.95
C LEU A 90 9.62 -2.95 10.82
N VAL A 91 9.03 -2.41 9.76
CA VAL A 91 7.60 -2.61 9.46
C VAL A 91 7.31 -4.09 9.17
N ARG A 92 8.13 -4.76 8.34
CA ARG A 92 8.01 -6.20 8.07
C ARG A 92 8.08 -7.01 9.36
N GLN A 93 9.07 -6.75 10.22
CA GLN A 93 9.20 -7.43 11.51
C GLN A 93 7.99 -7.18 12.42
N THR A 94 7.50 -5.94 12.47
CA THR A 94 6.30 -5.57 13.25
C THR A 94 5.06 -6.32 12.76
N ILE A 95 4.86 -6.41 11.43
CA ILE A 95 3.75 -7.17 10.85
C ILE A 95 3.88 -8.66 11.20
N LYS A 96 5.08 -9.22 11.11
CA LYS A 96 5.33 -10.63 11.47
C LYS A 96 5.04 -10.90 12.94
N GLU A 97 5.55 -10.08 13.85
CA GLU A 97 5.40 -10.24 15.30
C GLU A 97 3.92 -10.23 15.72
N ASN A 98 3.15 -9.27 15.21
CA ASN A 98 1.78 -9.07 15.65
C ASN A 98 0.80 -9.97 14.89
N PHE A 99 1.00 -10.18 13.59
CA PHE A 99 0.01 -10.82 12.72
C PHE A 99 0.47 -12.14 12.09
N GLY A 100 1.71 -12.57 12.32
CA GLY A 100 2.26 -13.82 11.77
C GLY A 100 2.55 -13.78 10.26
N LEU A 101 2.36 -12.64 9.61
CA LEU A 101 2.45 -12.47 8.16
C LEU A 101 3.88 -12.14 7.72
N ASP A 102 4.50 -13.03 6.95
CA ASP A 102 5.81 -12.78 6.34
C ASP A 102 5.67 -11.88 5.11
N CYS A 103 6.60 -10.94 4.92
CA CYS A 103 6.72 -10.18 3.68
C CYS A 103 8.06 -10.50 3.01
N GLN A 104 7.99 -10.88 1.73
CA GLN A 104 9.16 -11.28 0.94
C GLN A 104 9.80 -10.09 0.25
N TYR A 105 9.00 -9.12 -0.15
CA TYR A 105 9.45 -7.94 -0.87
C TYR A 105 8.81 -6.69 -0.29
N TYR A 106 9.32 -5.53 -0.64
CA TYR A 106 8.70 -4.26 -0.34
C TYR A 106 8.69 -3.32 -1.55
N ALA A 107 7.75 -2.39 -1.55
CA ALA A 107 7.66 -1.29 -2.49
C ALA A 107 7.23 -0.03 -1.74
N LYS A 108 8.16 0.92 -1.60
CA LYS A 108 7.89 2.22 -1.01
C LYS A 108 7.68 3.27 -2.09
N VAL A 109 6.54 3.93 -2.03
CA VAL A 109 6.13 4.99 -2.95
C VAL A 109 5.92 6.28 -2.16
N ASP A 110 6.69 7.32 -2.46
CA ASP A 110 6.40 8.66 -1.97
C ASP A 110 5.33 9.35 -2.83
N PHE A 111 4.83 10.50 -2.38
CA PHE A 111 3.78 11.23 -3.08
C PHE A 111 4.17 11.68 -4.49
N LYS A 112 5.40 12.17 -4.69
CA LYS A 112 5.85 12.63 -6.01
C LYS A 112 5.99 11.45 -6.97
N SER A 113 6.52 10.35 -6.48
CA SER A 113 6.64 9.11 -7.22
C SER A 113 5.26 8.53 -7.57
N PHE A 114 4.31 8.57 -6.65
CA PHE A 114 2.94 8.10 -6.90
C PHE A 114 2.31 8.84 -8.08
N GLU A 115 2.36 10.18 -8.08
CA GLU A 115 1.80 11.01 -9.17
C GLU A 115 2.42 10.62 -10.52
N LYS A 116 3.76 10.57 -10.58
CA LYS A 116 4.49 10.21 -11.81
C LYS A 116 4.22 8.79 -12.29
N VAL A 117 4.10 7.83 -11.37
CA VAL A 117 3.81 6.43 -11.70
C VAL A 117 2.41 6.31 -12.29
N VAL A 118 1.42 6.95 -11.67
CA VAL A 118 0.04 6.96 -12.17
C VAL A 118 -0.03 7.62 -13.54
N ASP A 119 0.58 8.78 -13.74
CA ASP A 119 0.54 9.49 -15.01
C ASP A 119 1.29 8.75 -16.12
N ALA A 120 2.39 8.06 -15.78
CA ALA A 120 3.13 7.21 -16.72
C ALA A 120 2.33 5.97 -17.15
N LEU A 121 1.59 5.35 -16.21
CA LEU A 121 0.76 4.17 -16.48
C LEU A 121 -0.56 4.54 -17.18
N PHE A 122 -1.13 5.69 -16.80
CA PHE A 122 -2.48 6.10 -17.15
C PHE A 122 -2.51 7.56 -17.59
N MET A 123 -1.85 7.86 -18.72
CA MET A 123 -1.73 9.22 -19.28
C MET A 123 -3.07 9.98 -19.44
N ASN A 124 -4.20 9.27 -19.51
CA ASN A 124 -5.54 9.85 -19.63
C ASN A 124 -6.31 9.90 -18.30
N GLY A 125 -5.62 9.70 -17.18
CA GLY A 125 -6.18 9.52 -15.85
C GLY A 125 -6.88 8.18 -15.63
N ILE A 126 -7.25 7.93 -14.39
CA ILE A 126 -7.98 6.75 -13.92
C ILE A 126 -9.43 7.14 -13.61
N LYS A 127 -10.41 6.35 -14.06
CA LYS A 127 -11.82 6.55 -13.67
C LYS A 127 -12.07 6.03 -12.25
N ILE A 128 -12.40 6.92 -11.33
CA ILE A 128 -12.77 6.61 -9.94
C ILE A 128 -14.20 7.09 -9.70
N ASP A 129 -15.00 6.28 -9.00
CA ASP A 129 -16.31 6.68 -8.49
C ASP A 129 -16.13 7.26 -7.09
N ALA A 130 -16.03 8.58 -6.99
CA ALA A 130 -15.79 9.24 -5.71
C ALA A 130 -17.04 9.13 -4.83
N GLU A 131 -16.87 8.64 -3.60
CA GLU A 131 -17.98 8.34 -2.70
C GLU A 131 -18.75 9.60 -2.24
N LYS A 132 -18.08 10.75 -2.21
CA LYS A 132 -18.61 12.05 -1.80
C LYS A 132 -17.77 13.20 -2.34
N ASP A 133 -18.25 14.43 -2.12
CA ASP A 133 -17.48 15.64 -2.37
C ASP A 133 -16.33 15.77 -1.36
N LEU A 134 -15.13 16.07 -1.84
CA LEU A 134 -13.91 16.14 -1.05
C LEU A 134 -13.10 17.36 -1.50
N ASN A 135 -12.47 18.04 -0.55
CA ASN A 135 -11.46 19.07 -0.84
C ASN A 135 -10.20 18.79 -0.01
N LEU A 136 -9.06 18.67 -0.68
CA LEU A 136 -7.76 18.57 -0.02
C LEU A 136 -6.71 19.35 -0.81
N ASP A 137 -5.95 20.20 -0.12
CA ASP A 137 -4.86 20.99 -0.68
C ASP A 137 -5.26 21.78 -1.95
N GLY A 138 -6.50 22.26 -2.01
CA GLY A 138 -7.04 23.04 -3.14
C GLY A 138 -7.58 22.20 -4.30
N VAL A 139 -7.56 20.88 -4.19
CA VAL A 139 -8.15 19.97 -5.19
C VAL A 139 -9.57 19.60 -4.78
N ASP A 140 -10.53 20.04 -5.60
CA ASP A 140 -11.95 19.69 -5.47
C ASP A 140 -12.28 18.41 -6.24
N ILE A 141 -12.76 17.40 -5.52
CA ILE A 141 -13.24 16.13 -6.07
C ILE A 141 -14.74 16.07 -5.83
N LYS A 142 -15.52 15.89 -6.90
CA LYS A 142 -16.97 15.76 -6.82
C LYS A 142 -17.37 14.31 -6.69
N LYS A 143 -18.46 14.08 -5.95
CA LYS A 143 -19.10 12.76 -5.86
C LYS A 143 -19.42 12.24 -7.26
N GLY A 144 -19.19 10.95 -7.48
CA GLY A 144 -19.52 10.24 -8.71
C GLY A 144 -18.31 9.87 -9.55
N VAL A 145 -18.57 9.28 -10.72
CA VAL A 145 -17.54 8.80 -11.64
C VAL A 145 -16.84 9.97 -12.32
N GLN A 146 -15.55 10.13 -12.05
CA GLN A 146 -14.69 11.11 -12.71
C GLN A 146 -13.30 10.53 -13.03
N LYS A 147 -12.61 11.16 -13.98
CA LYS A 147 -11.21 10.83 -14.27
C LYS A 147 -10.30 11.63 -13.34
N MET A 148 -9.35 10.96 -12.72
CA MET A 148 -8.35 11.55 -11.85
C MET A 148 -6.96 11.27 -12.44
N ASP A 149 -6.16 12.32 -12.61
CA ASP A 149 -4.72 12.20 -12.84
C ASP A 149 -3.99 11.80 -11.55
N GLY A 150 -2.66 11.59 -11.63
CA GLY A 150 -1.85 11.20 -10.48
C GLY A 150 -2.01 12.13 -9.29
N HIS A 151 -2.02 13.45 -9.53
CA HIS A 151 -2.18 14.46 -8.48
C HIS A 151 -3.54 14.40 -7.81
N THR A 152 -4.62 14.38 -8.58
CA THR A 152 -6.00 14.31 -8.05
C THR A 152 -6.22 12.98 -7.32
N LEU A 153 -5.71 11.88 -7.86
CA LEU A 153 -5.83 10.54 -7.28
C LEU A 153 -5.06 10.44 -5.95
N LEU A 154 -3.90 11.11 -5.86
CA LEU A 154 -3.15 11.21 -4.60
C LEU A 154 -3.99 11.92 -3.53
N GLN A 155 -4.61 13.05 -3.87
CA GLN A 155 -5.45 13.77 -2.91
C GLN A 155 -6.66 12.93 -2.45
N TYR A 156 -7.26 12.19 -3.38
CA TYR A 156 -8.32 11.22 -3.06
C TYR A 156 -7.86 10.16 -2.06
N ALA A 157 -6.68 9.57 -2.27
CA ALA A 157 -6.10 8.55 -1.41
C ALA A 157 -5.62 9.10 -0.04
N ARG A 158 -5.28 10.38 0.05
CA ARG A 158 -4.80 11.06 1.28
C ARG A 158 -5.94 11.58 2.17
N PHE A 159 -7.11 11.83 1.62
CA PHE A 159 -8.19 12.47 2.35
C PHE A 159 -8.54 11.72 3.65
N ARG A 160 -8.80 12.48 4.72
CA ARG A 160 -9.22 11.96 6.04
C ARG A 160 -10.00 13.00 6.85
N LYS A 161 -10.35 14.13 6.22
CA LYS A 161 -10.95 15.30 6.89
C LYS A 161 -12.47 15.12 6.94
N ASP A 162 -12.92 13.95 7.35
CA ASP A 162 -14.32 13.56 7.50
C ASP A 162 -14.52 12.74 8.78
N GLU A 163 -15.78 12.42 9.07
CA GLU A 163 -16.19 11.64 10.24
C GLU A 163 -15.62 10.22 10.24
N GLU A 164 -15.29 9.67 9.06
CA GLU A 164 -14.73 8.33 8.90
C GLU A 164 -13.22 8.27 9.13
N GLY A 165 -12.53 9.42 9.04
CA GLY A 165 -11.12 9.57 9.33
C GLY A 165 -10.22 8.57 8.59
N ASP A 166 -9.54 7.72 9.37
CA ASP A 166 -8.60 6.72 8.86
C ASP A 166 -9.29 5.56 8.12
N PHE A 167 -10.48 5.16 8.57
CA PHE A 167 -11.26 4.08 7.94
C PHE A 167 -11.68 4.46 6.52
N GLY A 168 -12.21 5.69 6.35
CA GLY A 168 -12.53 6.22 5.04
C GLY A 168 -11.29 6.32 4.14
N ARG A 169 -10.13 6.66 4.72
CA ARG A 169 -8.86 6.70 3.96
C ARG A 169 -8.47 5.32 3.45
N VAL A 170 -8.47 4.31 4.32
CA VAL A 170 -8.13 2.93 3.93
C VAL A 170 -9.07 2.43 2.82
N ARG A 171 -10.37 2.71 2.92
CA ARG A 171 -11.34 2.33 1.89
C ARG A 171 -11.03 2.98 0.53
N ARG A 172 -10.72 4.27 0.51
CA ARG A 172 -10.33 4.98 -0.72
C ARG A 172 -9.02 4.46 -1.30
N GLN A 173 -8.03 4.15 -0.46
CA GLN A 173 -6.77 3.56 -0.92
C GLN A 173 -7.00 2.16 -1.54
N GLN A 174 -7.85 1.32 -0.94
CA GLN A 174 -8.26 0.04 -1.52
C GLN A 174 -9.01 0.23 -2.84
N GLN A 175 -9.88 1.24 -2.95
CA GLN A 175 -10.55 1.59 -4.20
C GLN A 175 -9.53 1.95 -5.29
N VAL A 176 -8.56 2.81 -4.97
CA VAL A 176 -7.47 3.18 -5.89
C VAL A 176 -6.72 1.95 -6.38
N MET A 177 -6.31 1.06 -5.47
CA MET A 177 -5.61 -0.18 -5.83
C MET A 177 -6.47 -1.06 -6.73
N ASN A 178 -7.74 -1.30 -6.36
CA ASN A 178 -8.68 -2.08 -7.18
C ASN A 178 -8.86 -1.48 -8.57
N THR A 179 -8.94 -0.16 -8.68
CA THR A 179 -9.07 0.49 -9.97
C THR A 179 -7.80 0.34 -10.79
N ILE A 180 -6.60 0.49 -10.20
CA ILE A 180 -5.32 0.23 -10.86
C ILE A 180 -5.30 -1.20 -11.43
N PHE A 181 -5.66 -2.21 -10.63
CA PHE A 181 -5.76 -3.60 -11.10
C PHE A 181 -6.79 -3.76 -12.22
N SER A 182 -7.97 -3.15 -12.10
CA SER A 182 -9.02 -3.24 -13.12
C SER A 182 -8.61 -2.63 -14.46
N GLN A 183 -7.76 -1.59 -14.45
CA GLN A 183 -7.26 -0.95 -15.66
C GLN A 183 -6.20 -1.80 -16.38
N LEU A 184 -5.61 -2.79 -15.70
CA LEU A 184 -4.77 -3.81 -16.32
C LEU A 184 -5.57 -4.77 -17.22
N LYS A 185 -6.93 -4.70 -17.24
CA LYS A 185 -7.79 -5.39 -18.25
C LYS A 185 -7.39 -5.05 -19.67
N ASN A 186 -6.90 -3.83 -19.90
CA ASN A 186 -6.69 -3.31 -21.24
C ASN A 186 -5.43 -3.94 -21.85
N PRO A 187 -5.52 -4.70 -22.96
CA PRO A 187 -4.37 -5.34 -23.60
C PRO A 187 -3.28 -4.33 -24.01
N LEU A 188 -3.66 -3.08 -24.31
CA LEU A 188 -2.72 -2.01 -24.64
C LEU A 188 -1.86 -1.58 -23.43
N ASN A 189 -2.41 -1.66 -22.22
CA ASN A 189 -1.67 -1.41 -20.99
C ASN A 189 -0.69 -2.56 -20.69
N LEU A 190 -1.05 -3.79 -21.07
CA LEU A 190 -0.19 -4.97 -20.93
C LEU A 190 1.05 -4.89 -21.85
N ILE A 191 0.88 -4.39 -23.07
CA ILE A 191 1.98 -4.15 -24.02
C ILE A 191 2.94 -3.06 -23.49
N ARG A 192 2.41 -2.05 -22.80
CA ARG A 192 3.21 -0.97 -22.19
C ARG A 192 3.78 -1.33 -20.82
N ALA A 193 3.36 -2.46 -20.24
CA ALA A 193 3.71 -2.86 -18.89
C ALA A 193 5.23 -2.92 -18.65
N PRO A 194 6.09 -3.42 -19.57
CA PRO A 194 7.54 -3.40 -19.35
C PRO A 194 8.12 -1.99 -19.26
N TYR A 195 7.69 -1.07 -20.11
CA TYR A 195 8.13 0.33 -20.09
C TYR A 195 7.67 1.04 -18.81
N ALA A 196 6.41 0.83 -18.44
CA ALA A 196 5.84 1.45 -17.26
C ALA A 196 6.40 0.84 -15.96
N ALA A 197 6.67 -0.47 -15.92
CA ALA A 197 7.36 -1.13 -14.82
C ALA A 197 8.78 -0.58 -14.63
N GLY A 198 9.52 -0.35 -15.71
CA GLY A 198 10.84 0.28 -15.64
C GLY A 198 10.80 1.69 -15.04
N LYS A 199 9.82 2.51 -15.43
CA LYS A 199 9.61 3.83 -14.80
C LYS A 199 9.16 3.72 -13.35
N ALA A 200 8.23 2.81 -13.05
CA ALA A 200 7.73 2.61 -11.70
C ALA A 200 8.83 2.18 -10.74
N ILE A 201 9.68 1.23 -11.14
CA ILE A 201 10.86 0.83 -10.37
C ILE A 201 11.82 2.01 -10.19
N GLY A 202 12.08 2.80 -11.23
CA GLY A 202 12.92 3.99 -11.12
C GLY A 202 12.41 5.06 -10.14
N TYR A 203 11.10 5.08 -9.88
CA TYR A 203 10.46 6.00 -8.93
C TYR A 203 10.13 5.35 -7.57
N THR A 204 10.36 4.05 -7.40
CA THR A 204 9.94 3.30 -6.21
C THR A 204 11.16 2.71 -5.52
N SER A 205 11.27 2.87 -4.20
CA SER A 205 12.29 2.14 -3.44
C SER A 205 11.77 0.73 -3.25
N THR A 206 12.36 -0.24 -3.95
CA THR A 206 11.87 -1.62 -3.97
C THR A 206 13.00 -2.62 -4.24
N ASP A 207 12.86 -3.80 -3.67
CA ASP A 207 13.66 -5.00 -3.98
C ASP A 207 12.94 -5.93 -4.98
N VAL A 208 11.76 -5.54 -5.48
CA VAL A 208 11.03 -6.25 -6.53
C VAL A 208 11.70 -6.02 -7.88
N SER A 209 12.36 -7.06 -8.39
CA SER A 209 13.01 -6.99 -9.71
C SER A 209 12.01 -6.92 -10.88
N SER A 210 12.41 -6.30 -11.99
CA SER A 210 11.64 -6.32 -13.25
C SER A 210 11.34 -7.75 -13.71
N PHE A 211 12.28 -8.67 -13.52
CA PHE A 211 12.09 -10.08 -13.87
C PHE A 211 10.98 -10.74 -13.05
N PHE A 212 10.92 -10.44 -11.75
CA PHE A 212 9.83 -10.89 -10.89
C PHE A 212 8.46 -10.37 -11.40
N ILE A 213 8.37 -9.08 -11.75
CA ILE A 213 7.12 -8.49 -12.28
C ILE A 213 6.69 -9.21 -13.57
N ILE A 214 7.63 -9.42 -14.51
CA ILE A 214 7.36 -10.09 -15.78
C ILE A 214 6.91 -11.54 -15.56
N LYS A 215 7.61 -12.28 -14.68
CA LYS A 215 7.28 -13.67 -14.35
C LYS A 215 5.90 -13.80 -13.72
N ASN A 216 5.50 -12.84 -12.89
CA ASN A 216 4.22 -12.83 -12.17
C ASN A 216 3.12 -12.03 -12.89
N LEU A 217 3.33 -11.62 -14.15
CA LEU A 217 2.37 -10.80 -14.88
C LEU A 217 0.99 -11.48 -15.00
N LEU A 218 0.95 -12.79 -15.21
CA LEU A 218 -0.30 -13.55 -15.25
C LEU A 218 -1.02 -13.55 -13.89
N SER A 219 -0.26 -13.65 -12.79
CA SER A 219 -0.80 -13.62 -11.42
C SER A 219 -1.42 -12.26 -11.11
N ILE A 220 -0.69 -11.19 -11.41
CA ILE A 220 -1.16 -9.80 -11.33
C ILE A 220 -2.42 -9.62 -12.19
N ALA A 221 -2.42 -10.17 -13.40
CA ALA A 221 -3.54 -10.11 -14.33
C ALA A 221 -4.79 -10.88 -13.85
N ARG A 222 -4.71 -11.75 -12.83
CA ARG A 222 -5.91 -12.37 -12.23
C ARG A 222 -6.68 -11.39 -11.33
N GLY A 223 -6.00 -10.37 -10.76
CA GLY A 223 -6.62 -9.33 -9.93
C GLY A 223 -7.46 -8.31 -10.71
N VAL A 224 -7.36 -8.38 -12.03
CA VAL A 224 -8.10 -7.58 -13.01
C VAL A 224 -9.62 -7.70 -12.84
N GLY A 225 -10.10 -8.88 -12.42
CA GLY A 225 -11.51 -9.12 -12.07
C GLY A 225 -11.98 -8.48 -10.77
N GLY A 226 -11.07 -7.90 -9.99
CA GLY A 226 -11.24 -7.50 -8.60
C GLY A 226 -10.19 -8.18 -7.73
N VAL A 227 -9.73 -7.47 -6.70
CA VAL A 227 -8.80 -7.98 -5.69
C VAL A 227 -9.56 -8.10 -4.38
N ASP A 228 -9.51 -9.27 -3.76
CA ASP A 228 -10.12 -9.45 -2.43
C ASP A 228 -9.36 -8.57 -1.45
N ARG A 229 -10.07 -7.99 -0.49
CA ARG A 229 -9.51 -6.99 0.42
C ARG A 229 -9.86 -7.27 1.87
N LEU A 230 -8.91 -6.99 2.75
CA LEU A 230 -9.08 -7.04 4.20
C LEU A 230 -8.51 -5.75 4.81
N SER A 231 -9.23 -5.18 5.76
CA SER A 231 -8.72 -4.08 6.59
C SER A 231 -8.41 -4.60 7.98
N VAL A 232 -7.26 -4.19 8.52
CA VAL A 232 -6.79 -4.54 9.86
C VAL A 232 -6.66 -3.24 10.67
N PRO A 233 -7.29 -3.13 11.85
CA PRO A 233 -8.09 -4.17 12.51
C PRO A 233 -9.42 -4.49 11.81
N VAL A 234 -9.87 -5.75 11.92
CA VAL A 234 -11.19 -6.19 11.44
C VAL A 234 -12.30 -5.68 12.36
N GLU A 235 -13.52 -5.59 11.84
CA GLU A 235 -14.68 -5.14 12.61
C GLU A 235 -14.86 -5.94 13.92
N GLY A 236 -15.16 -5.25 15.02
CA GLY A 236 -15.33 -5.86 16.34
C GLY A 236 -14.03 -6.27 17.06
N SER A 237 -12.85 -6.10 16.43
CA SER A 237 -11.56 -6.48 17.01
C SER A 237 -10.73 -5.30 17.55
N TRP A 238 -11.36 -4.14 17.79
CA TRP A 238 -10.63 -2.94 18.21
C TRP A 238 -11.47 -1.97 19.03
N ASN A 239 -10.79 -1.11 19.79
CA ASN A 239 -11.37 0.01 20.52
C ASN A 239 -10.50 1.27 20.37
N PHE A 240 -11.10 2.45 20.45
CA PHE A 240 -10.34 3.68 20.58
C PHE A 240 -9.64 3.74 21.95
N GLY A 241 -8.38 4.14 21.94
CA GLY A 241 -7.58 4.35 23.15
C GLY A 241 -6.76 5.62 23.06
N ASN A 242 -6.10 5.94 24.17
CA ASN A 242 -5.14 7.05 24.24
C ASN A 242 -3.87 6.57 24.94
N SER A 243 -2.72 6.89 24.37
CA SER A 243 -1.40 6.67 24.95
C SER A 243 -0.76 8.02 25.28
N SER A 244 -0.16 8.12 26.47
CA SER A 244 0.50 9.34 26.94
C SER A 244 1.60 9.86 26.00
N TYR A 245 2.21 8.97 25.21
CA TYR A 245 3.30 9.30 24.29
C TYR A 245 2.94 9.13 22.82
N ALA A 246 1.91 8.34 22.47
CA ALA A 246 1.49 8.11 21.08
C ALA A 246 0.18 8.81 20.69
N GLY A 247 -0.54 9.41 21.65
CA GLY A 247 -1.81 10.10 21.44
C GLY A 247 -2.96 9.13 21.19
N SER A 248 -3.91 9.51 20.32
CA SER A 248 -5.05 8.66 19.94
C SER A 248 -4.58 7.41 19.18
N ILE A 249 -4.99 6.23 19.62
CA ILE A 249 -4.55 4.92 19.11
C ILE A 249 -5.75 4.00 18.90
N LEU A 250 -5.55 2.95 18.09
CA LEU A 250 -6.47 1.82 17.99
C LEU A 250 -5.90 0.67 18.81
N VAL A 251 -6.53 0.34 19.93
CA VAL A 251 -6.19 -0.85 20.71
C VAL A 251 -6.85 -2.04 20.01
N ILE A 252 -6.05 -3.00 19.56
CA ILE A 252 -6.53 -4.10 18.72
C ILE A 252 -6.38 -5.45 19.42
N ASP A 253 -7.27 -6.38 19.10
CA ASP A 253 -7.13 -7.79 19.43
C ASP A 253 -6.23 -8.46 18.37
N ASN A 254 -4.97 -8.68 18.73
CA ASN A 254 -3.99 -9.26 17.82
C ASN A 254 -4.35 -10.69 17.39
N ASP A 255 -4.95 -11.49 18.28
CA ASP A 255 -5.28 -12.88 17.98
C ASP A 255 -6.47 -12.96 17.01
N ALA A 256 -7.50 -12.15 17.23
CA ALA A 256 -8.63 -12.04 16.31
C ALA A 256 -8.17 -11.58 14.91
N ASN A 257 -7.29 -10.58 14.84
CA ASN A 257 -6.76 -10.07 13.58
C ASN A 257 -5.85 -11.08 12.87
N ARG A 258 -5.00 -11.79 13.62
CA ARG A 258 -4.15 -12.86 13.09
C ARG A 258 -5.00 -13.99 12.51
N ALA A 259 -6.04 -14.41 13.21
CA ALA A 259 -6.97 -15.43 12.72
C ALA A 259 -7.69 -14.97 11.45
N ALA A 260 -8.18 -13.72 11.42
CA ALA A 260 -8.85 -13.17 10.24
C ALA A 260 -7.92 -13.07 9.01
N ILE A 261 -6.65 -12.66 9.21
CA ILE A 261 -5.64 -12.64 8.14
C ILE A 261 -5.38 -14.06 7.62
N SER A 262 -5.17 -15.02 8.51
CA SER A 262 -4.93 -16.42 8.13
C SER A 262 -6.11 -16.98 7.32
N ASP A 263 -7.33 -16.76 7.79
CA ASP A 263 -8.56 -17.21 7.10
C ASP A 263 -8.68 -16.57 5.72
N PHE A 264 -8.51 -15.25 5.65
CA PHE A 264 -8.59 -14.46 4.42
C PHE A 264 -7.57 -14.89 3.36
N LEU A 265 -6.34 -15.23 3.76
CA LEU A 265 -5.28 -15.66 2.85
C LEU A 265 -5.42 -17.14 2.41
N SER A 266 -6.15 -17.95 3.18
CA SER A 266 -6.33 -19.38 2.90
C SER A 266 -7.45 -19.69 1.88
N LYS A 267 -8.44 -18.80 1.77
CA LYS A 267 -9.64 -18.94 0.93
C LYS A 267 -9.49 -18.22 -0.39
#